data_AF-A0A975LFH7-F1
#
_entry.id   AF-A0A975LFH7-F1
#
_cell.length_a   1.000
_cell.length_b   1.000
_cell.length_c   1.000
_cell.angle_alpha   90.00
_cell.angle_beta   90.00
_cell.angle_gamma   90.00
#
_symmetry.space_group_name_H-M   'P 1'
#
loop_
_entity.id
_entity.type
_entity.pdbx_description
1 polymer ?
#
loop_
_entity_poly.entity_id
_entity_poly.type
_entity_poly.pdbx_seq_one_letter_code
_entity_poly.pdbx_strand_id
1 'polypeptide(L)'
;MSKNEDFLFLKELNQDLFKRYLMIEDALKNTHGNVFVEMQAFLEHLFRYISKRENFCLHQTTLGDCLKNNQIIKFCLVRIEYENLEQLKLINTCGNHYKHENVLDFNFDEFIKCMKEVYLISRKVYNYYKKDFINQIKMFDKNYFYELLQEEQKKQEKHDLYHMKMLRLSEVIIQKKEEILELKKNLEDYKLKLKVFERSNNNLTKVSDLLKKDNGNLKNKLDKIQKDYKAIKKELKEIQEINKCLDKENKGLKNYQLATKGILSSMLKRKEKPMINDAIIEKIKSQFIEN
;
A
#
# COMPACT_ATOMS: atom_id res chain seq x y z
N MET A 1 -5.83 41.89 -20.33
CA MET A 1 -7.16 42.25 -20.85
C MET A 1 -7.27 43.76 -20.83
N SER A 2 -7.39 44.41 -21.98
CA SER A 2 -7.71 45.84 -22.01
C SER A 2 -9.08 46.00 -21.35
N LYS A 3 -9.17 46.85 -20.33
CA LYS A 3 -10.47 47.22 -19.76
C LYS A 3 -11.36 47.68 -20.90
N ASN A 4 -12.61 47.22 -20.94
CA ASN A 4 -13.53 47.67 -21.96
C ASN A 4 -13.72 49.19 -21.81
N GLU A 5 -13.21 49.95 -22.80
CA GLU A 5 -13.15 51.42 -22.78
C GLU A 5 -14.52 52.06 -23.01
N ASP A 6 -15.51 51.25 -23.40
CA ASP A 6 -16.84 51.67 -23.87
C ASP A 6 -17.65 52.44 -22.82
N PHE A 7 -17.28 52.30 -21.55
CA PHE A 7 -17.95 52.92 -20.42
C PHE A 7 -17.06 53.87 -19.62
N LEU A 8 -16.00 54.42 -20.21
CA LEU A 8 -15.13 55.40 -19.53
C LEU A 8 -15.93 56.56 -18.91
N PHE A 9 -16.98 57.01 -19.58
CA PHE A 9 -17.83 58.07 -19.06
C PHE A 9 -18.60 57.66 -17.79
N LEU A 10 -18.92 56.39 -17.61
CA LEU A 10 -19.53 55.91 -16.36
C LEU A 10 -18.56 56.02 -15.20
N LYS A 11 -17.28 55.77 -15.42
CA LYS A 11 -16.24 55.99 -14.40
C LYS A 11 -16.20 57.46 -13.98
N GLU A 12 -16.34 58.39 -14.93
CA GLU A 12 -16.39 59.83 -14.68
C GLU A 12 -17.70 60.27 -14.00
N LEU A 13 -18.84 59.66 -14.35
CA LEU A 13 -20.14 59.98 -13.79
C LEU A 13 -20.35 59.41 -12.40
N ASN A 14 -19.91 58.17 -12.17
CA ASN A 14 -20.10 57.42 -10.94
C ASN A 14 -19.18 56.18 -10.88
N GLN A 15 -18.17 56.24 -10.00
CA GLN A 15 -17.20 55.16 -9.80
C GLN A 15 -17.83 53.84 -9.32
N ASP A 16 -18.90 53.88 -8.52
CA ASP A 16 -19.63 52.70 -8.07
C ASP A 16 -20.39 52.04 -9.24
N LEU A 17 -20.89 52.83 -10.20
CA LEU A 17 -21.52 52.28 -11.41
C LEU A 17 -20.51 51.61 -12.33
N PHE A 18 -19.35 52.22 -12.50
CA PHE A 18 -18.26 51.58 -13.23
C PHE A 18 -17.84 50.25 -12.57
N LYS A 19 -17.83 50.22 -11.23
CA LYS A 19 -17.62 48.97 -10.49
C LYS A 19 -18.71 47.94 -10.76
N ARG A 20 -19.99 48.31 -10.80
CA ARG A 20 -21.09 47.40 -11.17
C ARG A 20 -20.99 46.88 -12.59
N TYR A 21 -20.53 47.70 -13.54
CA TYR A 21 -20.22 47.24 -14.89
C TYR A 21 -19.09 46.21 -14.92
N LEU A 22 -17.99 46.44 -14.20
CA LEU A 22 -16.95 45.42 -14.04
C LEU A 22 -17.49 44.15 -13.37
N MET A 23 -18.45 44.31 -12.43
CA MET A 23 -19.17 43.17 -11.85
C MET A 23 -20.08 42.46 -12.87
N ILE A 24 -20.61 43.13 -13.90
CA ILE A 24 -21.32 42.49 -15.03
C ILE A 24 -20.33 41.65 -15.86
N GLU A 25 -19.13 42.17 -16.13
CA GLU A 25 -18.07 41.41 -16.81
C GLU A 25 -17.59 40.22 -15.98
N ASP A 26 -17.41 40.39 -14.67
CA ASP A 26 -17.11 39.29 -13.76
C ASP A 26 -18.30 38.34 -13.59
N ALA A 27 -19.54 38.83 -13.67
CA ALA A 27 -20.75 38.02 -13.61
C ALA A 27 -20.93 37.16 -14.87
N LEU A 28 -20.28 37.47 -15.99
CA LEU A 28 -20.19 36.51 -17.09
C LEU A 28 -19.41 35.24 -16.73
N LYS A 29 -18.59 35.29 -15.67
CA LYS A 29 -18.00 34.11 -15.03
C LYS A 29 -18.93 33.46 -14.00
N ASN A 30 -20.00 34.15 -13.60
CA ASN A 30 -21.01 33.69 -12.66
C ASN A 30 -22.34 33.41 -13.40
N THR A 31 -22.45 32.19 -13.93
CA THR A 31 -23.49 31.73 -14.86
C THR A 31 -24.93 31.66 -14.32
N HIS A 32 -25.19 32.15 -13.11
CA HIS A 32 -26.49 32.04 -12.43
C HIS A 32 -27.47 33.18 -12.77
N GLY A 33 -27.22 33.93 -13.85
CA GLY A 33 -28.12 34.98 -14.35
C GLY A 33 -28.26 36.24 -13.49
N ASN A 34 -27.49 36.35 -12.40
CA ASN A 34 -27.32 37.57 -11.59
C ASN A 34 -26.93 38.81 -12.40
N VAL A 35 -26.40 38.62 -13.60
CA VAL A 35 -26.02 39.70 -14.52
C VAL A 35 -27.19 40.61 -14.91
N PHE A 36 -28.42 40.08 -15.01
CA PHE A 36 -29.61 40.90 -15.32
C PHE A 36 -30.00 41.82 -14.15
N VAL A 37 -29.74 41.39 -12.90
CA VAL A 37 -29.93 42.21 -11.70
C VAL A 37 -28.98 43.40 -11.71
N GLU A 38 -27.72 43.18 -12.09
CA GLU A 38 -26.72 44.23 -12.20
C GLU A 38 -27.04 45.21 -13.35
N MET A 39 -27.50 44.71 -14.51
CA MET A 39 -27.97 45.58 -15.61
C MET A 39 -29.17 46.44 -15.19
N GLN A 40 -30.14 45.85 -14.49
CA GLN A 40 -31.29 46.59 -13.96
C GLN A 40 -30.81 47.69 -13.01
N ALA A 41 -29.96 47.36 -12.03
CA ALA A 41 -29.43 48.30 -11.06
C ALA A 41 -28.62 49.43 -11.72
N PHE A 42 -27.91 49.12 -12.81
CA PHE A 42 -27.21 50.09 -13.64
C PHE A 42 -28.17 51.10 -14.27
N LEU A 43 -29.21 50.62 -14.96
CA LEU A 43 -30.21 51.48 -15.62
C LEU A 43 -30.98 52.36 -14.61
N GLU A 44 -31.28 51.83 -13.42
CA GLU A 44 -31.88 52.62 -12.32
C GLU A 44 -31.05 53.85 -11.98
N HIS A 45 -29.74 53.70 -11.89
CA HIS A 45 -28.85 54.81 -11.56
C HIS A 45 -28.71 55.78 -12.73
N LEU A 46 -28.67 55.29 -13.97
CA LEU A 46 -28.67 56.13 -15.17
C LEU A 46 -29.91 57.03 -15.22
N PHE A 47 -31.10 56.47 -14.98
CA PHE A 47 -32.32 57.26 -14.96
C PHE A 47 -32.43 58.20 -13.76
N ARG A 48 -31.93 57.82 -12.58
CA ARG A 48 -31.80 58.75 -11.44
C ARG A 48 -30.88 59.92 -11.78
N TYR A 49 -29.77 59.67 -12.48
CA TYR A 49 -28.88 60.73 -12.94
C TYR A 49 -29.59 61.69 -13.89
N ILE A 50 -30.29 61.17 -14.90
CA ILE A 50 -31.07 61.98 -15.85
C ILE A 50 -32.11 62.82 -15.12
N SER A 51 -32.90 62.22 -14.24
CA SER A 51 -33.93 62.94 -13.50
C SER A 51 -33.37 64.05 -12.61
N LYS A 52 -32.20 63.82 -12.01
CA LYS A 52 -31.51 64.87 -11.23
C LYS A 52 -31.01 66.01 -12.13
N ARG A 53 -30.50 65.70 -13.32
CA ARG A 53 -30.00 66.70 -14.29
C ARG A 53 -31.11 67.53 -14.92
N GLU A 54 -32.23 66.90 -15.22
CA GLU A 54 -33.37 67.51 -15.92
C GLU A 54 -34.45 68.02 -14.97
N ASN A 55 -34.25 67.89 -13.65
CA ASN A 55 -35.20 68.25 -12.60
C ASN A 55 -36.58 67.56 -12.76
N PHE A 56 -36.57 66.27 -13.11
CA PHE A 56 -37.79 65.47 -13.15
C PHE A 56 -38.21 65.05 -11.74
N CYS A 57 -39.48 65.23 -11.40
CA CYS A 57 -40.04 64.78 -10.13
C CYS A 57 -40.25 63.26 -10.16
N LEU A 58 -39.20 62.51 -9.79
CA LEU A 58 -39.33 61.08 -9.48
C LEU A 58 -39.53 60.88 -7.99
N HIS A 59 -40.70 60.35 -7.60
CA HIS A 59 -40.93 59.87 -6.23
C HIS A 59 -40.46 58.42 -6.03
N GLN A 60 -39.98 57.78 -7.09
CA GLN A 60 -39.78 56.34 -7.19
C GLN A 60 -38.34 55.99 -7.57
N THR A 61 -37.85 54.84 -7.11
CA THR A 61 -36.43 54.47 -7.13
C THR A 61 -36.09 53.31 -8.06
N THR A 62 -37.09 52.56 -8.57
CA THR A 62 -36.86 51.35 -9.37
C THR A 62 -36.85 51.61 -10.88
N LEU A 63 -36.33 50.65 -11.66
CA LEU A 63 -36.29 50.78 -13.13
C LEU A 63 -37.71 50.77 -13.70
N GLY A 64 -38.56 49.87 -13.21
CA GLY A 64 -39.95 49.78 -13.65
C GLY A 64 -40.73 51.09 -13.46
N ASP A 65 -40.43 51.83 -12.39
CA ASP A 65 -41.02 53.14 -12.13
C ASP A 65 -40.51 54.21 -13.11
N CYS A 66 -39.20 54.23 -13.37
CA CYS A 66 -38.60 55.15 -14.34
C CYS A 66 -39.22 54.94 -15.74
N LEU A 67 -39.44 53.69 -16.14
CA LEU A 67 -40.00 53.31 -17.43
C LEU A 67 -41.52 53.58 -17.57
N LYS A 68 -42.21 53.94 -16.48
CA LYS A 68 -43.61 54.39 -16.48
C LYS A 68 -43.76 55.91 -16.46
N ASN A 69 -42.68 56.65 -16.20
CA ASN A 69 -42.73 58.10 -16.06
C ASN A 69 -42.73 58.80 -17.43
N ASN A 70 -43.79 59.57 -17.73
CA ASN A 70 -43.93 60.27 -19.02
C ASN A 70 -42.80 61.26 -19.34
N GLN A 71 -42.20 61.91 -18.33
CA GLN A 71 -41.08 62.83 -18.57
C GLN A 71 -39.82 62.08 -19.02
N ILE A 72 -39.54 60.93 -18.42
CA ILE A 72 -38.42 60.06 -18.81
C ILE A 72 -38.65 59.46 -20.19
N ILE A 73 -39.86 58.96 -20.45
CA ILE A 73 -40.21 58.40 -21.77
C ILE A 73 -40.04 59.47 -22.85
N LYS A 74 -40.54 60.69 -22.62
CA LYS A 74 -40.39 61.81 -23.56
C LYS A 74 -38.92 62.22 -23.72
N PHE A 75 -38.13 62.22 -22.65
CA PHE A 75 -36.69 62.46 -22.72
C PHE A 75 -36.00 61.42 -23.63
N CYS A 76 -36.28 60.14 -23.41
CA CYS A 76 -35.71 59.05 -24.20
C CYS A 76 -36.06 59.18 -25.68
N LEU A 77 -37.36 59.28 -25.99
CA LEU A 77 -37.83 59.29 -27.39
C LEU A 77 -37.46 60.57 -28.13
N VAL A 78 -37.59 61.74 -27.48
CA VAL A 78 -37.52 63.03 -28.18
C VAL A 78 -36.14 63.67 -28.07
N ARG A 79 -35.48 63.59 -26.91
CA ARG A 79 -34.24 64.35 -26.69
C ARG A 79 -32.99 63.57 -27.04
N ILE A 80 -32.98 62.27 -26.74
CA ILE A 80 -31.84 61.40 -27.04
C ILE A 80 -32.15 60.41 -28.17
N GLU A 81 -33.36 60.45 -28.73
CA GLU A 81 -33.80 59.61 -29.85
C GLU A 81 -33.51 58.12 -29.61
N TYR A 82 -33.93 57.63 -28.45
CA TYR A 82 -33.86 56.23 -28.04
C TYR A 82 -35.26 55.62 -28.04
N GLU A 83 -35.52 54.72 -28.98
CA GLU A 83 -36.85 54.16 -29.25
C GLU A 83 -37.09 52.80 -28.57
N ASN A 84 -36.04 52.08 -28.20
CA ASN A 84 -36.12 50.69 -27.77
C ASN A 84 -36.44 50.53 -26.26
N LEU A 85 -37.52 51.17 -25.81
CA LEU A 85 -37.98 51.13 -24.41
C LEU A 85 -38.48 49.74 -24.00
N GLU A 86 -38.97 48.94 -24.94
CA GLU A 86 -39.42 47.57 -24.68
C GLU A 86 -38.27 46.67 -24.21
N GLN A 87 -37.07 46.78 -24.78
CA GLN A 87 -35.93 46.01 -24.27
C GLN A 87 -35.52 46.44 -22.85
N LEU A 88 -35.67 47.72 -22.48
CA LEU A 88 -35.42 48.15 -21.09
C LEU A 88 -36.43 47.56 -20.12
N LYS A 89 -37.70 47.42 -20.55
CA LYS A 89 -38.72 46.71 -19.78
C LYS A 89 -38.36 45.23 -19.64
N LEU A 90 -37.84 44.59 -20.69
CA LEU A 90 -37.37 43.22 -20.62
C LEU A 90 -36.23 43.06 -19.59
N ILE A 91 -35.24 43.94 -19.59
CA ILE A 91 -34.17 43.95 -18.58
C ILE A 91 -34.76 44.07 -17.15
N ASN A 92 -35.73 44.96 -16.96
CA ASN A 92 -36.42 45.09 -15.66
C ASN A 92 -37.14 43.80 -15.26
N THR A 93 -37.82 43.16 -16.21
CA THR A 93 -38.53 41.89 -15.99
C THR A 93 -37.54 40.78 -15.63
N CYS A 94 -36.47 40.60 -16.40
CA CYS A 94 -35.42 39.62 -16.12
C CYS A 94 -34.78 39.84 -14.75
N GLY A 95 -34.37 41.08 -14.46
CA GLY A 95 -33.77 41.42 -13.16
C GLY A 95 -34.72 41.16 -11.98
N ASN A 96 -36.00 41.46 -12.11
CA ASN A 96 -36.99 41.17 -11.07
C ASN A 96 -37.24 39.66 -10.90
N HIS A 97 -37.29 38.88 -11.98
CA HIS A 97 -37.44 37.43 -11.87
C HIS A 97 -36.25 36.83 -11.11
N TYR A 98 -35.01 37.16 -11.46
CA TYR A 98 -33.84 36.64 -10.72
C TYR A 98 -33.75 37.12 -9.26
N LYS A 99 -34.31 38.29 -8.92
CA LYS A 99 -34.37 38.80 -7.53
C LYS A 99 -35.38 38.04 -6.66
N HIS A 100 -36.46 37.52 -7.25
CA HIS A 100 -37.63 37.05 -6.51
C HIS A 100 -37.93 35.57 -6.73
N GLU A 101 -37.48 34.98 -7.83
CA GLU A 101 -37.65 33.57 -8.18
C GLU A 101 -36.28 32.98 -8.55
N ASN A 102 -35.89 31.92 -7.85
CA ASN A 102 -34.62 31.26 -8.10
C ASN A 102 -34.71 30.46 -9.41
N VAL A 103 -33.87 30.86 -10.37
CA VAL A 103 -33.44 30.12 -11.56
C VAL A 103 -34.33 30.27 -12.79
N LEU A 104 -34.02 31.28 -13.60
CA LEU A 104 -34.17 31.18 -15.06
C LEU A 104 -32.86 30.62 -15.63
N ASP A 105 -32.94 29.86 -16.71
CA ASP A 105 -31.75 29.46 -17.47
C ASP A 105 -31.10 30.72 -18.08
N PHE A 106 -29.80 30.87 -17.89
CA PHE A 106 -29.06 31.98 -18.46
C PHE A 106 -29.01 31.87 -19.98
N ASN A 107 -29.75 32.74 -20.67
CA ASN A 107 -29.73 32.83 -22.13
C ASN A 107 -28.72 33.89 -22.57
N PHE A 108 -27.62 33.44 -23.20
CA PHE A 108 -26.54 34.32 -23.62
C PHE A 108 -26.94 35.28 -24.76
N ASP A 109 -27.75 34.83 -25.71
CA ASP A 109 -28.21 35.70 -26.79
C ASP A 109 -29.10 36.83 -26.25
N GLU A 110 -29.93 36.53 -25.24
CA GLU A 110 -30.74 37.54 -24.57
C GLU A 110 -29.88 38.49 -23.74
N PHE A 111 -28.85 37.98 -23.07
CA PHE A 111 -27.83 38.80 -22.42
C PHE A 111 -27.17 39.78 -23.39
N ILE A 112 -26.75 39.32 -24.58
CA ILE A 112 -26.11 40.17 -25.60
C ILE A 112 -27.05 41.28 -26.07
N LYS A 113 -28.33 40.96 -26.32
CA LYS A 113 -29.34 41.98 -26.69
C LYS A 113 -29.49 43.02 -25.58
N CYS A 114 -29.62 42.57 -24.33
CA CYS A 114 -29.75 43.46 -23.18
C CYS A 114 -28.53 44.36 -23.01
N MET A 115 -27.32 43.80 -23.08
CA MET A 115 -26.08 44.58 -22.99
C MET A 115 -25.93 45.59 -24.12
N LYS A 116 -26.32 45.21 -25.35
CA LYS A 116 -26.33 46.13 -26.47
C LYS A 116 -27.22 47.34 -26.19
N GLU A 117 -28.42 47.12 -25.67
CA GLU A 117 -29.33 48.24 -25.35
C GLU A 117 -28.84 49.08 -24.17
N VAL A 118 -28.29 48.45 -23.13
CA VAL A 118 -27.62 49.17 -22.03
C VAL A 118 -26.51 50.07 -22.55
N TYR A 119 -25.70 49.56 -23.49
CA TYR A 119 -24.65 50.32 -24.15
C TYR A 119 -25.22 51.46 -25.02
N LEU A 120 -26.26 51.21 -25.81
CA LEU A 120 -26.86 52.21 -26.72
C LEU A 120 -27.47 53.38 -25.95
N ILE A 121 -28.31 53.12 -24.94
CA ILE A 121 -28.90 54.20 -24.14
C ILE A 121 -27.82 54.99 -23.39
N SER A 122 -26.84 54.29 -22.83
CA SER A 122 -25.67 54.89 -22.17
C SER A 122 -24.96 55.89 -23.08
N ARG A 123 -24.66 55.48 -24.32
CA ARG A 123 -24.01 56.33 -25.32
C ARG A 123 -24.87 57.52 -25.72
N LYS A 124 -26.16 57.32 -25.96
CA LYS A 124 -27.10 58.40 -26.32
C LYS A 124 -27.19 59.45 -25.21
N VAL A 125 -27.28 59.01 -23.94
CA VAL A 125 -27.28 59.89 -22.76
C VAL A 125 -25.95 60.64 -22.64
N TYR A 126 -24.83 59.95 -22.81
CA TYR A 126 -23.51 60.58 -22.77
C TYR A 126 -23.37 61.67 -23.83
N ASN A 127 -23.67 61.37 -25.09
CA ASN A 127 -23.58 62.31 -26.20
C ASN A 127 -24.46 63.55 -25.99
N TYR A 128 -25.64 63.38 -25.40
CA TYR A 128 -26.53 64.49 -25.08
C TYR A 128 -25.93 65.46 -24.05
N TYR A 129 -25.25 64.95 -23.02
CA TYR A 129 -24.63 65.79 -21.97
C TYR A 129 -23.20 66.24 -22.29
N LYS A 130 -22.48 65.52 -23.16
CA LYS A 130 -21.10 65.78 -23.54
C LYS A 130 -21.03 65.91 -25.07
N LYS A 131 -21.44 67.08 -25.56
CA LYS A 131 -21.54 67.42 -27.00
C LYS A 131 -20.23 67.29 -27.78
N ASP A 132 -19.08 67.26 -27.09
CA ASP A 132 -17.75 67.29 -27.70
C ASP A 132 -17.20 65.91 -28.12
N PHE A 133 -17.90 64.81 -27.80
CA PHE A 133 -17.33 63.45 -27.86
C PHE A 133 -17.99 62.54 -28.91
N ILE A 134 -18.13 63.03 -30.15
CA ILE A 134 -18.99 62.35 -31.13
C ILE A 134 -18.29 61.16 -31.86
N ASN A 135 -16.95 61.07 -31.88
CA ASN A 135 -16.27 60.17 -32.85
C ASN A 135 -15.30 59.11 -32.29
N GLN A 136 -15.11 59.00 -30.97
CA GLN A 136 -14.10 58.08 -30.41
C GLN A 136 -14.64 56.87 -29.64
N ILE A 137 -15.96 56.77 -29.42
CA ILE A 137 -16.54 55.61 -28.73
C ILE A 137 -16.68 54.46 -29.73
N LYS A 138 -15.93 53.37 -29.49
CA LYS A 138 -15.98 52.13 -30.29
C LYS A 138 -17.40 51.58 -30.33
N MET A 139 -17.80 51.02 -31.46
CA MET A 139 -19.11 50.36 -31.59
C MET A 139 -19.22 49.17 -30.65
N PHE A 140 -20.45 48.84 -30.23
CA PHE A 140 -20.71 47.66 -29.40
C PHE A 140 -20.13 46.40 -30.04
N ASP A 141 -19.12 45.83 -29.39
CA ASP A 141 -18.48 44.61 -29.85
C ASP A 141 -19.13 43.39 -29.19
N LYS A 142 -20.01 42.73 -29.95
CA LYS A 142 -20.61 41.46 -29.50
C LYS A 142 -19.57 40.34 -29.38
N ASN A 143 -18.52 40.35 -30.20
CA ASN A 143 -17.55 39.25 -30.28
C ASN A 143 -16.72 39.17 -29.00
N TYR A 144 -16.39 40.31 -28.39
CA TYR A 144 -15.76 40.38 -27.07
C TYR A 144 -16.46 39.48 -26.04
N PHE A 145 -17.79 39.56 -25.96
CA PHE A 145 -18.57 38.77 -25.02
C PHE A 145 -18.62 37.28 -25.40
N TYR A 146 -18.70 36.95 -26.70
CA TYR A 146 -18.64 35.55 -27.16
C TYR A 146 -17.28 34.92 -26.87
N GLU A 147 -16.18 35.66 -27.06
CA GLU A 147 -14.82 35.22 -26.73
C GLU A 147 -14.69 34.98 -25.22
N LEU A 148 -15.19 35.89 -24.39
CA LEU A 148 -15.19 35.76 -22.93
C LEU A 148 -15.97 34.52 -22.47
N LEU A 149 -17.14 34.25 -23.08
CA LEU A 149 -17.91 33.04 -22.80
C LEU A 149 -17.14 31.78 -23.18
N GLN A 150 -16.51 31.75 -24.36
CA GLN A 150 -15.71 30.60 -24.81
C GLN A 150 -14.50 30.34 -23.91
N GLU A 151 -13.83 31.41 -23.44
CA GLU A 151 -12.72 31.28 -22.50
C GLU A 151 -13.16 30.64 -21.18
N GLU A 152 -14.30 31.06 -20.63
CA GLU A 152 -14.84 30.49 -19.40
C GLU A 152 -15.32 29.04 -19.60
N GLN A 153 -15.97 28.72 -20.72
CA GLN A 153 -16.33 27.34 -21.06
C GLN A 153 -15.11 26.42 -21.12
N LYS A 154 -14.03 26.84 -21.81
CA LYS A 154 -12.78 26.08 -21.87
C LYS A 154 -12.12 25.88 -20.50
N LYS A 155 -12.20 26.88 -19.61
CA LYS A 155 -11.71 26.75 -18.22
C LYS A 155 -12.54 25.75 -17.44
N GLN A 156 -13.86 25.79 -17.59
CA GLN A 156 -14.77 24.85 -16.95
C GLN A 156 -14.52 23.42 -17.42
N GLU A 157 -14.41 23.19 -18.74
CA GLU A 157 -14.05 21.88 -19.31
C GLU A 157 -12.72 21.36 -18.76
N LYS A 158 -11.72 22.24 -18.64
CA LYS A 158 -10.41 21.90 -18.07
C LYS A 158 -10.54 21.53 -16.58
N HIS A 159 -11.34 22.28 -15.82
CA HIS A 159 -11.61 22.01 -14.42
C HIS A 159 -12.33 20.66 -14.25
N ASP A 160 -13.35 20.39 -15.05
CA ASP A 160 -14.10 19.13 -15.03
C ASP A 160 -13.20 17.95 -15.40
N LEU A 161 -12.29 18.14 -16.36
CA LEU A 161 -11.26 17.15 -16.70
C LEU A 161 -10.32 16.88 -15.52
N TYR A 162 -9.87 17.91 -14.80
CA TYR A 162 -9.06 17.72 -13.58
C TYR A 162 -9.85 17.01 -12.48
N HIS A 163 -11.11 17.38 -12.30
CA HIS A 163 -12.00 16.74 -11.32
C HIS A 163 -12.18 15.25 -11.62
N MET A 164 -12.42 14.88 -12.88
CA MET A 164 -12.50 13.49 -13.31
C MET A 164 -11.19 12.72 -13.09
N LYS A 165 -10.03 13.34 -13.34
CA LYS A 165 -8.73 12.72 -13.03
C LYS A 165 -8.55 12.52 -11.53
N MET A 166 -8.96 13.48 -10.72
CA MET A 166 -8.91 13.39 -9.26
C MET A 166 -9.78 12.26 -8.73
N LEU A 167 -11.01 12.10 -9.24
CA LEU A 167 -11.89 11.00 -8.85
C LEU A 167 -11.26 9.63 -9.15
N ARG A 168 -10.71 9.44 -10.37
CA ARG A 168 -10.01 8.20 -10.72
C ARG A 168 -8.80 7.92 -9.83
N LEU A 169 -8.00 8.94 -9.51
CA LEU A 169 -6.86 8.78 -8.60
C LEU A 169 -7.32 8.42 -7.18
N SER A 170 -8.43 8.99 -6.71
CA SER A 170 -9.02 8.65 -5.41
C SER A 170 -9.40 7.17 -5.34
N GLU A 171 -10.06 6.64 -6.38
CA GLU A 171 -10.41 5.21 -6.47
C GLU A 171 -9.16 4.31 -6.40
N VAL A 172 -8.10 4.64 -7.14
CA VAL A 172 -6.83 3.89 -7.11
C VAL A 172 -6.18 3.94 -5.72
N ILE A 173 -6.21 5.09 -5.04
CA ILE A 173 -5.69 5.23 -3.68
C ILE A 173 -6.46 4.34 -2.69
N ILE A 174 -7.79 4.26 -2.82
CA ILE A 174 -8.62 3.40 -1.98
C ILE A 174 -8.22 1.93 -2.18
N GLN A 175 -8.15 1.46 -3.42
CA GLN A 175 -7.74 0.10 -3.74
C GLN A 175 -6.34 -0.24 -3.19
N LYS A 176 -5.37 0.68 -3.34
CA LYS A 176 -4.02 0.46 -2.82
C LYS A 176 -3.96 0.46 -1.29
N LYS A 177 -4.82 1.22 -0.61
CA LYS A 177 -4.92 1.15 0.86
C LYS A 177 -5.44 -0.21 1.32
N GLU A 178 -6.44 -0.76 0.64
CA GLU A 178 -6.97 -2.11 0.93
C GLU A 178 -5.89 -3.18 0.73
N GLU A 179 -5.14 -3.12 -0.38
CA GLU A 179 -4.02 -4.03 -0.65
C GLU A 179 -2.95 -3.96 0.45
N ILE A 180 -2.57 -2.76 0.91
CA ILE A 180 -1.63 -2.58 2.01
C ILE A 180 -2.15 -3.19 3.32
N LEU A 181 -3.44 -3.06 3.60
CA LEU A 181 -4.07 -3.62 4.78
C LEU A 181 -3.99 -5.15 4.79
N GLU A 182 -4.27 -5.78 3.65
CA GLU A 182 -4.18 -7.24 3.49
C GLU A 182 -2.72 -7.72 3.59
N LEU A 183 -1.78 -7.01 2.96
CA LEU A 183 -0.35 -7.33 3.07
C LEU A 183 0.17 -7.24 4.51
N LYS A 184 -0.29 -6.24 5.28
CA LYS A 184 0.07 -6.11 6.70
C LYS A 184 -0.42 -7.29 7.53
N LYS A 185 -1.66 -7.74 7.29
CA LYS A 185 -2.23 -8.91 7.97
C LYS A 185 -1.42 -10.16 7.66
N ASN A 186 -1.14 -10.40 6.38
CA ASN A 186 -0.32 -11.54 5.95
C ASN A 186 1.09 -11.51 6.56
N LEU A 187 1.72 -10.33 6.64
CA LEU A 187 3.02 -10.17 7.25
C LEU A 187 3.04 -10.58 8.74
N GLU A 188 2.00 -10.23 9.51
CA GLU A 188 1.89 -10.65 10.91
C GLU A 188 1.70 -12.17 11.05
N ASP A 189 0.90 -12.78 10.17
CA ASP A 189 0.74 -14.24 10.14
C ASP A 189 2.08 -14.96 9.84
N TYR A 190 2.87 -14.44 8.89
CA TYR A 190 4.19 -14.99 8.58
C TYR A 190 5.17 -14.82 9.75
N LYS A 191 5.16 -13.68 10.46
CA LYS A 191 5.97 -13.50 11.66
C LYS A 191 5.63 -14.51 12.74
N LEU A 192 4.34 -14.80 12.93
CA LEU A 192 3.89 -15.79 13.92
C LEU A 192 4.36 -17.20 13.54
N LYS A 193 4.24 -17.58 12.26
CA LYS A 193 4.76 -18.86 11.74
C LYS A 193 6.28 -18.98 11.90
N LEU A 194 7.04 -17.92 11.63
CA LEU A 194 8.49 -17.89 11.82
C LEU A 194 8.87 -18.15 13.28
N LYS A 195 8.19 -17.51 14.25
CA LYS A 195 8.44 -17.76 15.68
C LYS A 195 8.20 -19.22 16.07
N VAL A 196 7.16 -19.85 15.52
CA VAL A 196 6.89 -21.27 15.76
C VAL A 196 8.02 -22.13 15.17
N PHE A 197 8.45 -21.82 13.95
CA PHE A 197 9.53 -22.54 13.28
C PHE A 197 10.86 -22.43 14.04
N GLU A 198 11.21 -21.22 14.51
CA GLU A 198 12.41 -20.98 15.34
C GLU A 198 12.40 -21.81 16.63
N ARG A 199 11.26 -21.88 17.32
CA ARG A 199 11.10 -22.71 18.53
C ARG A 199 11.29 -24.19 18.23
N SER A 200 10.68 -24.68 17.14
CA SER A 200 10.84 -26.07 16.70
C SER A 200 12.28 -26.39 16.34
N ASN A 201 12.95 -25.50 15.61
CA ASN A 201 14.36 -25.66 15.25
C ASN A 201 15.26 -25.73 16.49
N ASN A 202 15.05 -24.84 17.47
CA ASN A 202 15.80 -24.86 18.73
C ASN A 202 15.62 -26.17 19.50
N ASN A 203 14.41 -26.73 19.52
CA ASN A 203 14.14 -28.03 20.14
C ASN A 203 14.84 -29.17 19.41
N LEU A 204 14.80 -29.18 18.07
CA LEU A 204 15.50 -30.17 17.26
C LEU A 204 17.02 -30.12 17.48
N THR A 205 17.60 -28.92 17.58
CA THR A 205 19.03 -28.75 17.90
C THR A 205 19.37 -29.38 19.24
N LYS A 206 18.59 -29.12 20.29
CA LYS A 206 18.79 -29.74 21.61
C LYS A 206 18.72 -31.27 21.56
N VAL A 207 17.73 -31.82 20.84
CA VAL A 207 17.59 -33.27 20.67
C VAL A 207 18.80 -33.86 19.93
N SER A 208 19.23 -33.21 18.85
CA SER A 208 20.44 -33.61 18.10
C SER A 208 21.67 -33.65 19.01
N ASP A 209 21.87 -32.66 19.87
CA ASP A 209 23.03 -32.60 20.77
C ASP A 209 22.99 -33.70 21.83
N LEU A 210 21.80 -34.01 22.37
CA LEU A 210 21.60 -35.16 23.26
C LEU A 210 21.94 -36.48 22.57
N LEU A 211 21.42 -36.70 21.36
CA LEU A 211 21.69 -37.91 20.58
C LEU A 211 23.18 -38.07 20.26
N LYS A 212 23.88 -36.97 19.95
CA LYS A 212 25.35 -36.99 19.74
C LYS A 212 26.08 -37.44 21.00
N LYS A 213 25.69 -36.93 22.16
CA LYS A 213 26.29 -37.31 23.46
C LYS A 213 26.05 -38.79 23.76
N ASP A 214 24.82 -39.26 23.56
CA ASP A 214 24.46 -40.67 23.81
C ASP A 214 25.22 -41.61 22.87
N ASN A 215 25.34 -41.26 21.60
CA ASN A 215 26.14 -42.03 20.64
C ASN A 215 27.63 -42.10 21.06
N GLY A 216 28.19 -41.00 21.54
CA GLY A 216 29.55 -40.97 22.10
C GLY A 216 29.72 -41.92 23.30
N ASN A 217 28.75 -41.93 24.21
CA ASN A 217 28.74 -42.84 25.36
C ASN A 217 28.64 -44.31 24.94
N LEU A 218 27.77 -44.62 23.97
CA LEU A 218 27.62 -45.98 23.43
C LEU A 218 28.91 -46.45 22.75
N LYS A 219 29.57 -45.59 22.00
CA LYS A 219 30.87 -45.90 21.38
C LYS A 219 31.93 -46.25 22.42
N ASN A 220 32.03 -45.46 23.50
CA ASN A 220 32.97 -45.74 24.59
C ASN A 220 32.65 -47.08 25.30
N LYS A 221 31.37 -47.39 25.52
CA LYS A 221 30.94 -48.68 26.09
C LYS A 221 31.32 -49.84 25.17
N LEU A 222 31.08 -49.69 23.87
CA LEU A 222 31.46 -50.69 22.86
C LEU A 222 32.97 -50.94 22.87
N ASP A 223 33.79 -49.88 22.89
CA ASP A 223 35.24 -49.99 22.92
C ASP A 223 35.73 -50.73 24.19
N LYS A 224 35.08 -50.48 25.34
CA LYS A 224 35.38 -51.20 26.58
C LYS A 224 35.05 -52.69 26.45
N ILE A 225 33.84 -53.03 25.99
CA ILE A 225 33.42 -54.42 25.77
C ILE A 225 34.36 -55.14 24.79
N GLN A 226 34.82 -54.46 23.73
CA GLN A 226 35.77 -55.03 22.79
C GLN A 226 37.13 -55.34 23.43
N LYS A 227 37.62 -54.48 24.34
CA LYS A 227 38.85 -54.75 25.10
C LYS A 227 38.67 -55.95 26.03
N ASP A 228 37.57 -55.97 26.78
CA ASP A 228 37.25 -57.06 27.72
C ASP A 228 37.13 -58.40 26.96
N TYR A 229 36.46 -58.41 25.81
CA TYR A 229 36.37 -59.59 24.95
C TYR A 229 37.75 -60.08 24.48
N LYS A 230 38.67 -59.18 24.09
CA LYS A 230 40.03 -59.55 23.70
C LYS A 230 40.81 -60.17 24.87
N ALA A 231 40.66 -59.64 26.08
CA ALA A 231 41.29 -60.17 27.28
C ALA A 231 40.78 -61.58 27.59
N ILE A 232 39.46 -61.77 27.66
CA ILE A 232 38.82 -63.08 27.87
C ILE A 232 39.27 -64.08 26.82
N LYS A 233 39.35 -63.66 25.55
CA LYS A 233 39.82 -64.52 24.46
C LYS A 233 41.27 -64.97 24.63
N LYS A 234 42.13 -64.14 25.24
CA LYS A 234 43.52 -64.48 25.55
C LYS A 234 43.58 -65.47 26.72
N GLU A 235 42.90 -65.19 27.81
CA GLU A 235 42.80 -66.10 28.97
C GLU A 235 42.29 -67.48 28.57
N LEU A 236 41.27 -67.53 27.71
CA LEU A 236 40.74 -68.78 27.18
C LEU A 236 41.78 -69.59 26.39
N LYS A 237 42.67 -68.93 25.63
CA LYS A 237 43.78 -69.61 24.95
C LYS A 237 44.81 -70.15 25.94
N GLU A 238 45.17 -69.37 26.96
CA GLU A 238 46.12 -69.79 27.99
C GLU A 238 45.60 -71.02 28.74
N ILE A 239 44.31 -71.01 29.14
CA ILE A 239 43.66 -72.17 29.76
C ILE A 239 43.66 -73.39 28.82
N GLN A 240 43.40 -73.19 27.53
CA GLN A 240 43.45 -74.27 26.54
C GLN A 240 44.85 -74.89 26.42
N GLU A 241 45.91 -74.10 26.52
CA GLU A 241 47.29 -74.59 26.52
C GLU A 241 47.63 -75.34 27.81
N ILE A 242 47.24 -74.81 28.97
CA ILE A 242 47.40 -75.48 30.27
C ILE A 242 46.70 -76.84 30.26
N ASN A 243 45.45 -76.90 29.80
CA ASN A 243 44.71 -78.16 29.70
C ASN A 243 45.43 -79.18 28.81
N LYS A 244 46.00 -78.76 27.67
CA LYS A 244 46.80 -79.65 26.82
C LYS A 244 48.04 -80.19 27.53
N CYS A 245 48.71 -79.38 28.35
CA CYS A 245 49.86 -79.81 29.15
C CYS A 245 49.44 -80.81 30.22
N LEU A 246 48.38 -80.50 30.99
CA LEU A 246 47.82 -81.39 31.99
C LEU A 246 47.38 -82.73 31.39
N ASP A 247 46.77 -82.72 30.20
CA ASP A 247 46.41 -83.95 29.48
C ASP A 247 47.63 -84.82 29.15
N LYS A 248 48.75 -84.22 28.76
CA LYS A 248 50.01 -84.94 28.50
C LYS A 248 50.59 -85.52 29.79
N GLU A 249 50.63 -84.72 30.85
CA GLU A 249 51.14 -85.14 32.16
C GLU A 249 50.30 -86.29 32.73
N ASN A 250 48.98 -86.20 32.64
CA ASN A 250 48.06 -87.23 33.07
C ASN A 250 48.23 -88.53 32.27
N LYS A 251 48.50 -88.45 30.95
CA LYS A 251 48.91 -89.61 30.14
C LYS A 251 50.23 -90.21 30.63
N GLY A 252 51.21 -89.37 30.95
CA GLY A 252 52.49 -89.80 31.52
C GLY A 252 52.31 -90.54 32.84
N LEU A 253 51.54 -89.97 33.77
CA LEU A 253 51.21 -90.59 35.06
C LEU A 253 50.46 -91.91 34.89
N LYS A 254 49.51 -92.01 33.95
CA LYS A 254 48.86 -93.29 33.62
C LYS A 254 49.85 -94.34 33.14
N ASN A 255 50.81 -93.97 32.29
CA ASN A 255 51.86 -94.89 31.83
C ASN A 255 52.77 -95.34 32.98
N TYR A 256 53.17 -94.42 33.86
CA TYR A 256 53.93 -94.75 35.08
C TYR A 256 53.14 -95.69 35.99
N GLN A 257 51.84 -95.45 36.20
CA GLN A 257 50.96 -96.31 36.98
C GLN A 257 50.87 -97.72 36.39
N LEU A 258 50.77 -97.83 35.06
CA LEU A 258 50.77 -99.13 34.36
C LEU A 258 52.12 -99.84 34.52
N ALA A 259 53.24 -99.13 34.37
CA ALA A 259 54.57 -99.69 34.53
C ALA A 259 54.83 -100.19 35.96
N THR A 260 54.44 -99.41 36.98
CA THR A 260 54.55 -99.83 38.38
C THR A 260 53.64 -101.02 38.69
N LYS A 261 52.41 -101.06 38.17
CA LYS A 261 51.56 -102.28 38.26
C LYS A 261 52.23 -103.49 37.60
N GLY A 262 52.88 -103.31 36.45
CA GLY A 262 53.66 -104.34 35.76
C GLY A 262 54.87 -104.83 36.57
N ILE A 263 55.62 -103.91 37.18
CA ILE A 263 56.74 -104.23 38.07
C ILE A 263 56.24 -104.98 39.31
N LEU A 264 55.24 -104.46 40.02
CA LEU A 264 54.64 -105.11 41.19
C LEU A 264 54.16 -106.53 40.89
N SER A 265 53.47 -106.73 39.76
CA SER A 265 53.03 -108.06 39.33
C SER A 265 54.20 -108.98 38.96
N SER A 266 55.30 -108.46 38.40
CA SER A 266 56.52 -109.24 38.14
C SER A 266 57.31 -109.59 39.42
N MET A 267 57.31 -108.72 40.43
CA MET A 267 57.94 -108.96 41.73
C MET A 267 57.16 -109.98 42.56
N LEU A 268 55.83 -109.94 42.49
CA LEU A 268 54.97 -110.99 43.06
C LEU A 268 55.26 -112.35 42.42
N LYS A 269 55.41 -112.43 41.09
CA LYS A 269 55.79 -113.66 40.38
C LYS A 269 57.20 -114.18 40.72
N ARG A 270 58.15 -113.31 41.09
CA ARG A 270 59.51 -113.73 41.52
C ARG A 270 59.55 -114.34 42.92
N LYS A 271 58.58 -114.02 43.79
CA LYS A 271 58.44 -114.67 45.11
C LYS A 271 57.84 -116.09 45.02
N GLU A 272 57.26 -116.47 43.88
CA GLU A 272 56.59 -117.76 43.68
C GLU A 272 57.47 -118.81 42.96
N LYS A 273 58.77 -118.56 42.74
CA LYS A 273 59.70 -119.54 42.14
C LYS A 273 60.67 -120.11 43.19
N PRO A 274 60.60 -121.40 43.56
CA PRO A 274 61.57 -122.03 44.46
C PRO A 274 62.86 -122.39 43.70
N MET A 275 64.03 -122.01 44.22
CA MET A 275 65.31 -122.56 43.75
C MET A 275 65.79 -123.63 44.72
N ILE A 276 65.57 -124.84 44.24
CA ILE A 276 65.96 -126.14 44.73
C ILE A 276 67.32 -126.52 44.13
N ASN A 277 68.15 -127.15 44.97
CA ASN A 277 68.91 -128.39 44.74
C ASN A 277 70.37 -128.30 45.19
N ASP A 278 70.67 -128.87 46.35
CA ASP A 278 70.89 -130.33 46.55
C ASP A 278 71.71 -131.11 45.51
N ALA A 279 72.16 -130.50 44.40
CA ALA A 279 73.04 -131.12 43.41
C ALA A 279 74.54 -131.01 43.75
N ILE A 280 74.90 -130.20 44.76
CA ILE A 280 76.30 -130.01 45.19
C ILE A 280 76.70 -131.02 46.28
N ILE A 281 75.73 -131.57 47.02
CA ILE A 281 75.99 -132.45 48.18
C ILE A 281 76.36 -133.90 47.77
N GLU A 282 75.94 -134.38 46.60
CA GLU A 282 76.31 -135.74 46.12
C GLU A 282 77.67 -135.82 45.41
N LYS A 283 78.21 -134.71 44.90
CA LYS A 283 79.49 -134.70 44.17
C LYS A 283 80.72 -134.66 45.08
N ILE A 284 80.55 -134.31 46.35
CA ILE A 284 81.64 -134.24 47.35
C ILE A 284 81.85 -135.61 48.05
N LYS A 285 80.85 -136.50 48.05
CA LYS A 285 80.94 -137.81 48.73
C LYS A 285 81.60 -138.93 47.92
N SER A 286 81.88 -138.71 46.63
CA SER A 286 82.39 -139.74 45.71
C SER A 286 83.86 -139.57 45.30
N GLN A 287 84.64 -138.70 45.97
CA GLN A 287 86.06 -138.46 45.64
C GLN A 287 87.11 -138.71 46.74
N PHE A 288 86.76 -139.23 47.93
CA PHE A 288 87.79 -139.66 48.91
C PHE A 288 87.34 -140.87 49.74
N ILE A 289 87.20 -142.03 49.07
CA ILE A 289 87.43 -143.37 49.62
C ILE A 289 88.36 -144.06 48.60
N GLU A 290 89.47 -144.64 49.07
CA GLU A 290 90.63 -145.23 48.35
C GLU A 290 91.87 -144.33 48.17
N ASN A 291 92.49 -143.95 49.30
CA ASN A 291 93.79 -144.49 49.74
C ASN A 291 94.09 -144.04 51.17
#